data_AF-A0A1Y4UCS4-F1
#
_entry.id   AF-A0A1Y4UCS4-F1
#
_cell.length_a   1.000
_cell.length_b   1.000
_cell.length_c   1.000
_cell.angle_alpha   90.00
_cell.angle_beta   90.00
_cell.angle_gamma   90.00
#
_symmetry.space_group_name_H-M   'P 1'
#
loop_
_entity.id
_entity.type
_entity.pdbx_description
1 polymer ?
#
loop_
_entity_poly.entity_id
_entity_poly.type
_entity_poly.pdbx_seq_one_letter_code
_entity_poly.pdbx_strand_id
1 'polypeptide(L)'
;MGTNAEPITIVTDRLSAYNIPISMIYSNVKHKVYSSFSDDLNNNFIESFNKTFKAWYKTKKGFNSFSSALDLISNFIFYYNFIHKYSSLSNLTLANVAGVTYSDRELKNWFVF
;
A
#
# COMPACT_ATOMS: atom_id res chain seq x y z
N MET A 1 3.43 8.41 12.36
CA MET A 1 2.92 7.30 13.18
C MET A 1 2.68 6.10 12.28
N GLY A 2 3.66 5.19 12.22
CA GLY A 2 3.49 3.88 11.58
C GLY A 2 3.37 2.82 12.66
N THR A 3 2.71 1.71 12.38
CA THR A 3 2.77 0.53 13.23
C THR A 3 4.16 -0.08 13.11
N ASN A 4 4.93 -0.19 14.19
CA ASN A 4 6.19 -0.96 14.22
C ASN A 4 5.96 -2.48 14.09
N ALA A 5 4.90 -2.88 13.40
CA ALA A 5 4.50 -4.27 13.24
C ALA A 5 5.30 -4.87 12.08
N GLU A 6 6.12 -5.88 12.41
CA GLU A 6 6.73 -6.71 11.39
C GLU A 6 5.68 -7.66 10.79
N PRO A 7 5.66 -7.86 9.48
CA PRO A 7 4.76 -8.83 8.88
C PRO A 7 5.10 -10.25 9.38
N ILE A 8 4.09 -11.10 9.53
CA ILE A 8 4.29 -12.52 9.87
C ILE A 8 4.50 -13.34 8.58
N THR A 9 3.91 -12.89 7.48
CA THR A 9 3.94 -13.55 6.18
C THR A 9 4.01 -12.50 5.09
N ILE A 10 4.88 -12.71 4.11
CA ILE A 10 4.93 -11.93 2.88
C ILE A 10 4.55 -12.87 1.74
N VAL A 11 3.59 -12.44 0.93
CA VAL A 11 3.13 -13.17 -0.26
C VAL A 11 3.61 -12.42 -1.49
N THR A 12 4.33 -13.11 -2.39
CA THR A 12 4.75 -12.55 -3.68
C THR A 12 4.36 -13.49 -4.83
N ASP A 13 4.55 -13.00 -6.05
CA ASP A 13 4.55 -13.88 -7.21
C ASP A 13 5.78 -14.82 -7.20
N ARG A 14 5.96 -15.58 -8.30
CA ARG A 14 7.03 -16.56 -8.47
C ARG A 14 8.36 -15.98 -8.93
N LEU A 15 8.52 -14.66 -8.96
CA LEU A 15 9.77 -14.05 -9.39
C LEU A 15 10.85 -14.30 -8.35
N SER A 16 11.91 -15.00 -8.75
CA SER A 16 13.02 -15.38 -7.87
C SER A 16 13.76 -14.19 -7.25
N ALA A 17 13.66 -13.00 -7.85
CA ALA A 17 14.27 -11.77 -7.38
C ALA A 17 13.81 -11.38 -5.96
N TYR A 18 12.66 -11.87 -5.49
CA TYR A 18 12.15 -11.58 -4.14
C TYR A 18 12.81 -12.41 -3.04
N ASN A 19 13.37 -13.59 -3.36
CA ASN A 19 13.83 -14.56 -2.35
C ASN A 19 14.97 -14.02 -1.47
N ILE A 20 15.99 -13.41 -2.08
CA ILE A 20 17.17 -12.91 -1.37
C ILE A 20 16.83 -11.65 -0.54
N PRO A 21 16.16 -10.62 -1.09
CA PRO A 21 15.83 -9.43 -0.32
C PRO A 21 14.91 -9.72 0.87
N ILE A 22 13.91 -10.60 0.71
CA ILE A 22 12.99 -10.93 1.80
C ILE A 22 13.73 -11.64 2.94
N SER A 23 14.60 -12.60 2.64
CA SER A 23 15.36 -13.30 3.69
C SER A 23 16.39 -12.41 4.40
N MET A 24 16.95 -11.41 3.71
CA MET A 24 17.88 -10.45 4.28
C MET A 24 17.20 -9.39 5.15
N ILE A 25 16.06 -8.86 4.71
CA ILE A 25 15.37 -7.74 5.37
C ILE A 25 14.46 -8.25 6.50
N TYR A 26 13.82 -9.40 6.30
CA TYR A 26 12.83 -9.95 7.22
C TYR A 26 13.22 -11.36 7.68
N SER A 27 14.10 -11.43 8.68
CA SER A 27 14.65 -12.70 9.20
C SER A 27 13.59 -13.65 9.78
N ASN A 28 12.47 -13.12 10.28
CA ASN A 28 11.41 -13.89 10.95
C ASN A 28 10.13 -14.07 10.12
N VAL A 29 10.12 -13.64 8.84
CA VAL A 29 8.94 -13.71 7.98
C VAL A 29 8.82 -15.06 7.28
N LYS A 30 7.60 -15.62 7.23
CA LYS A 30 7.28 -16.69 6.30
C LYS A 30 7.07 -16.13 4.89
N HIS A 31 8.03 -16.31 4.00
CA HIS A 31 7.84 -16.01 2.58
C HIS A 31 6.99 -17.10 1.93
N LYS A 32 5.85 -16.71 1.36
CA LYS A 32 4.99 -17.60 0.57
C LYS A 32 4.99 -17.13 -0.88
N VAL A 33 5.34 -18.06 -1.76
CA VAL A 33 5.23 -17.87 -3.21
C VAL A 33 3.91 -18.46 -3.65
N TYR A 34 3.15 -17.68 -4.43
CA TYR A 34 1.87 -18.11 -4.96
C TYR A 34 1.98 -19.35 -5.88
N SER A 35 1.25 -20.42 -5.54
CA SER A 35 1.30 -21.71 -6.25
C SER A 35 0.15 -21.96 -7.22
N SER A 36 -1.04 -21.39 -7.06
CA SER A 36 -2.15 -21.60 -8.02
C SER A 36 -3.30 -20.60 -7.87
N PHE A 37 -4.09 -20.39 -8.94
CA PHE A 37 -5.34 -19.60 -8.97
C PHE A 37 -6.37 -19.96 -7.88
N SER A 38 -6.27 -21.14 -7.29
CA SER A 38 -7.17 -21.68 -6.28
C SER A 38 -6.73 -21.45 -4.83
N ASP A 39 -5.57 -20.85 -4.57
CA ASP A 39 -5.05 -20.71 -3.21
C ASP A 39 -5.70 -19.53 -2.47
N ASP A 40 -6.02 -19.74 -1.17
CA ASP A 40 -6.56 -18.72 -0.26
C ASP A 40 -5.66 -17.49 -0.12
N LEU A 41 -4.36 -17.66 -0.40
CA LEU A 41 -3.35 -16.61 -0.40
C LEU A 41 -2.92 -16.32 -1.83
N ASN A 42 -3.41 -15.23 -2.37
CA ASN A 42 -3.16 -14.77 -3.74
C ASN A 42 -2.74 -13.29 -3.76
N ASN A 43 -2.37 -12.81 -4.93
CA ASN A 43 -1.95 -11.44 -5.17
C ASN A 43 -3.14 -10.47 -5.47
N ASN A 44 -4.39 -10.89 -5.30
CA ASN A 44 -5.57 -10.09 -5.69
C ASN A 44 -5.62 -8.73 -5.00
N PHE A 45 -5.18 -8.64 -3.74
CA PHE A 45 -5.12 -7.38 -3.00
C PHE A 45 -4.18 -6.37 -3.66
N ILE A 46 -2.95 -6.77 -3.98
CA ILE A 46 -1.97 -5.87 -4.63
C ILE A 46 -2.37 -5.57 -6.07
N GLU A 47 -2.99 -6.52 -6.78
CA GLU A 47 -3.54 -6.27 -8.11
C GLU A 47 -4.67 -5.25 -8.09
N SER A 48 -5.58 -5.35 -7.11
CA SER A 48 -6.70 -4.42 -6.96
C SER A 48 -6.19 -3.02 -6.63
N PHE A 49 -5.21 -2.91 -5.72
CA PHE A 49 -4.51 -1.66 -5.44
C PHE A 49 -3.89 -1.06 -6.72
N ASN A 50 -3.12 -1.85 -7.46
CA ASN A 50 -2.47 -1.39 -8.69
C ASN A 50 -3.48 -0.97 -9.77
N LYS A 51 -4.63 -1.66 -9.89
CA LYS A 51 -5.73 -1.28 -10.79
C LYS A 51 -6.31 0.07 -10.38
N THR A 52 -6.59 0.29 -9.09
CA THR A 52 -7.08 1.58 -8.58
C THR A 52 -6.08 2.70 -8.82
N PHE A 53 -4.80 2.47 -8.51
CA PHE A 53 -3.74 3.47 -8.75
C PHE A 53 -3.65 3.81 -10.24
N LYS A 54 -3.64 2.80 -11.11
CA LYS A 54 -3.60 2.97 -12.56
C LYS A 54 -4.77 3.74 -13.12
N ALA A 55 -5.98 3.46 -12.65
CA ALA A 55 -7.17 4.22 -13.03
C ALA A 55 -7.03 5.69 -12.58
N TRP A 56 -6.55 5.93 -11.36
CA TRP A 56 -6.39 7.27 -10.81
C TRP A 56 -5.36 8.09 -11.59
N TYR A 57 -4.13 7.58 -11.76
CA TYR A 57 -3.06 8.38 -12.37
C TYR A 57 -3.22 8.57 -13.87
N LYS A 58 -3.89 7.65 -14.60
CA LYS A 58 -4.17 7.82 -16.03
C LYS A 58 -4.99 9.07 -16.35
N THR A 59 -5.80 9.54 -15.40
CA THR A 59 -6.60 10.75 -15.54
C THR A 59 -5.80 12.03 -15.27
N LYS A 60 -4.58 11.92 -14.75
CA LYS A 60 -3.72 13.04 -14.37
C LYS A 60 -2.65 13.27 -15.44
N LYS A 61 -2.38 14.54 -15.74
CA LYS A 61 -1.26 14.98 -16.58
C LYS A 61 -0.10 15.38 -15.66
N GLY A 62 1.14 15.27 -16.12
CA GLY A 62 2.30 15.83 -15.40
C GLY A 62 3.35 14.83 -14.91
N PHE A 63 3.52 13.67 -15.55
CA PHE A 63 4.68 12.78 -15.33
C PHE A 63 5.93 13.29 -16.06
N ASN A 64 6.27 14.57 -15.86
CA ASN A 64 7.32 15.23 -16.66
C ASN A 64 8.67 15.26 -15.94
N SER A 65 8.71 14.87 -14.66
CA SER A 65 9.92 14.81 -13.86
C SER A 65 9.79 13.77 -12.74
N PHE A 66 10.93 13.37 -12.17
CA PHE A 66 10.94 12.51 -10.99
C PHE A 66 10.17 13.13 -9.81
N SER A 67 10.36 14.43 -9.54
CA SER A 67 9.66 15.13 -8.47
C SER A 67 8.15 15.09 -8.66
N SER A 68 7.66 15.41 -9.86
CA SER A 68 6.22 15.40 -10.15
C SER A 68 5.61 13.99 -10.04
N ALA A 69 6.36 12.95 -10.41
CA ALA A 69 5.94 11.57 -10.20
C ALA A 69 5.89 11.21 -8.70
N LEU A 70 6.89 11.61 -7.93
CA LEU A 70 6.96 11.39 -6.48
C LEU A 70 5.81 12.10 -5.75
N ASP A 71 5.55 13.36 -6.09
CA ASP A 71 4.45 14.14 -5.52
C ASP A 71 3.11 13.47 -5.82
N LEU A 72 2.91 13.01 -7.06
CA LEU A 72 1.68 12.33 -7.46
C LEU A 72 1.49 11.01 -6.71
N ILE A 73 2.54 10.19 -6.59
CA ILE A 73 2.51 8.91 -5.86
C ILE A 73 2.24 9.17 -4.37
N SER A 74 2.92 10.14 -3.77
CA SER A 74 2.77 10.49 -2.35
C SER A 74 1.36 10.98 -2.03
N ASN A 75 0.82 11.84 -2.90
CA ASN A 75 -0.56 12.32 -2.79
C ASN A 75 -1.57 11.17 -2.89
N PHE A 76 -1.36 10.23 -3.81
CA PHE A 76 -2.21 9.06 -3.94
C PHE A 76 -2.17 8.17 -2.69
N ILE A 77 -0.96 7.81 -2.22
CA ILE A 77 -0.78 6.97 -1.04
C ILE A 77 -1.44 7.61 0.19
N PHE A 78 -1.29 8.92 0.36
CA PHE A 78 -1.94 9.63 1.44
C PHE A 78 -3.47 9.60 1.33
N TYR A 79 -4.01 9.97 0.16
CA TYR A 79 -5.45 9.93 -0.07
C TYR A 79 -6.03 8.54 0.16
N TYR A 80 -5.42 7.51 -0.41
CA TYR A 80 -5.86 6.12 -0.34
C TYR A 80 -5.86 5.60 1.11
N ASN A 81 -4.84 5.91 1.90
CA ASN A 81 -4.72 5.38 3.26
C ASN A 81 -5.44 6.20 4.33
N PHE A 82 -5.47 7.53 4.22
CA PHE A 82 -5.86 8.42 5.31
C PHE A 82 -7.13 9.24 5.05
N ILE A 83 -7.53 9.44 3.79
CA ILE A 83 -8.73 10.24 3.44
C ILE A 83 -9.88 9.35 2.97
N HIS A 84 -9.60 8.40 2.08
CA HIS A 84 -10.64 7.59 1.45
C HIS A 84 -11.26 6.63 2.47
N LYS A 85 -12.57 6.78 2.69
CA LYS A 85 -13.37 5.89 3.52
C LYS A 85 -14.00 4.82 2.67
N TYR A 86 -13.89 3.57 3.12
CA TYR A 86 -14.41 2.42 2.40
C TYR A 86 -15.71 1.94 3.05
N SER A 87 -16.78 1.85 2.27
CA SER A 87 -18.07 1.33 2.76
C SER A 87 -17.96 -0.12 3.24
N SER A 88 -17.13 -0.93 2.56
CA SER A 88 -16.81 -2.31 2.96
C SER A 88 -16.04 -2.41 4.27
N LEU A 89 -15.44 -1.32 4.76
CA LEU A 89 -14.68 -1.25 6.00
C LEU A 89 -15.41 -0.39 7.04
N SER A 90 -16.74 -0.45 7.07
CA SER A 90 -17.57 0.32 8.02
C SER A 90 -17.32 1.84 7.97
N ASN A 91 -17.06 2.37 6.77
CA ASN A 91 -16.71 3.78 6.54
C ASN A 91 -15.43 4.25 7.25
N LEU A 92 -14.52 3.33 7.57
CA LEU A 92 -13.18 3.62 8.07
C LEU A 92 -12.19 3.77 6.91
N THR A 93 -11.07 4.44 7.20
CA THR A 93 -9.90 4.51 6.32
C THR A 93 -9.00 3.30 6.57
N LEU A 94 -8.12 2.96 5.61
CA LEU A 94 -7.18 1.87 5.81
C LEU A 94 -6.23 2.11 6.98
N ALA A 95 -5.81 3.37 7.18
CA ALA A 95 -5.00 3.74 8.33
C ALA A 95 -5.72 3.44 9.66
N ASN A 96 -7.02 3.74 9.77
CA ASN A 96 -7.79 3.40 10.97
C ASN A 96 -7.94 1.89 11.15
N VAL A 97 -8.19 1.14 10.07
CA VAL A 97 -8.26 -0.33 10.12
C VAL A 97 -6.91 -0.94 10.54
N ALA A 98 -5.80 -0.33 10.13
CA ALA A 98 -4.46 -0.69 10.57
C ALA A 98 -4.13 -0.26 12.02
N GLY A 99 -5.08 0.37 12.73
CA GLY A 99 -4.90 0.81 14.12
C GLY A 99 -4.24 2.18 14.28
N VAL A 100 -4.08 2.96 13.20
CA VAL A 100 -3.55 4.32 13.27
C VAL A 100 -4.66 5.29 13.68
N THR A 101 -4.40 6.04 14.75
CA THR A 101 -5.25 7.15 15.20
C THR A 101 -4.60 8.48 14.84
N TYR A 102 -5.38 9.42 14.33
CA TYR A 102 -4.93 10.76 13.98
C TYR A 102 -6.08 11.75 14.17
N SER A 103 -5.72 12.99 14.48
CA SER A 103 -6.63 14.12 14.58
C SER A 103 -6.88 14.78 13.22
N ASP A 104 -7.99 15.52 13.10
CA ASP A 104 -8.28 16.33 11.91
C ASP A 104 -7.17 17.37 11.62
N ARG A 105 -6.49 17.85 12.66
CA ARG A 105 -5.36 18.77 12.52
C ARG A 105 -4.16 18.11 11.87
N GLU A 106 -3.80 16.91 12.31
CA GLU A 106 -2.69 16.14 11.72
C GLU A 106 -2.96 15.79 10.26
N LEU A 107 -4.21 15.43 9.93
CA LEU A 107 -4.61 15.14 8.55
C LEU A 107 -4.52 16.37 7.64
N LYS A 108 -4.86 17.56 8.14
CA LYS A 108 -4.75 18.83 7.39
C LYS A 108 -3.30 19.31 7.23
N ASN A 109 -2.44 19.00 8.20
CA ASN A 109 -1.06 19.48 8.21
C ASN A 109 -0.09 18.61 7.41
N TRP A 110 -0.52 17.44 6.91
CA TRP A 110 0.36 16.46 6.27
C TRP A 110 1.09 16.98 5.02
N PHE A 111 0.55 17.99 4.32
CA PHE A 111 1.18 18.60 3.13
C PHE A 111 1.71 20.01 3.37
N VAL A 112 1.80 20.44 4.63
CA VAL A 112 2.39 21.73 4.97
C VAL A 112 3.89 21.51 5.18
N PHE A 113 4.62 21.41 4.07
CA PHE A 113 6.07 21.46 4.02
C PHE A 113 6.49 22.55 3.02
#